data_AF-A0A127F565-F1
#
_entry.id   AF-A0A127F565-F1
#
_cell.length_a   1.000
_cell.length_b   1.000
_cell.length_c   1.000
_cell.angle_alpha   90.00
_cell.angle_beta   90.00
_cell.angle_gamma   90.00
#
_symmetry.space_group_name_H-M   'P 1'
#
loop_
_entity.id
_entity.type
_entity.pdbx_description
1 polymer ?
#
loop_
_entity_poly.entity_id
_entity_poly.type
_entity_poly.pdbx_seq_one_letter_code
_entity_poly.pdbx_strand_id
1 'polypeptide(L)'
;MSSLLRSASSGDGRSSVNVGIETIGEAWNLSWQIHIRCLDDGREGMKHRKSCDYRTELDLKTLVCTRGRDFPLARVAERLRCPRCGCRQVSVMFSPPTNLQVNAAAARPYRDWRWRDESDE
;
A
#
# COMPACT_ATOMS: atom_id res chain seq x y z
N MET A 1 -7.36 54.10 -2.48
CA MET A 1 -7.52 52.87 -1.68
C MET A 1 -8.63 52.06 -2.32
N SER A 2 -8.31 50.94 -2.97
CA SER A 2 -9.18 49.75 -3.09
C SER A 2 -8.49 48.73 -3.98
N SER A 3 -7.82 47.84 -3.27
CA SER A 3 -7.30 46.55 -3.69
C SER A 3 -8.34 45.69 -4.40
N LEU A 4 -8.03 45.20 -5.60
CA LEU A 4 -8.63 43.99 -6.15
C LEU A 4 -7.50 43.01 -6.46
N LEU A 5 -7.28 42.09 -5.53
CA LEU A 5 -6.45 40.91 -5.71
C LEU A 5 -7.31 39.66 -5.47
N ARG A 6 -6.98 38.62 -6.24
CA ARG A 6 -7.40 37.21 -6.18
C ARG A 6 -8.75 36.93 -6.87
N SER A 7 -8.85 35.88 -7.70
CA SER A 7 -8.29 34.56 -7.46
C SER A 7 -7.94 33.84 -8.76
N ALA A 8 -6.70 33.39 -8.90
CA ALA A 8 -6.34 32.37 -9.88
C ALA A 8 -6.90 31.03 -9.38
N SER A 9 -7.84 30.47 -10.14
CA SER A 9 -8.29 29.09 -9.97
C SER A 9 -7.24 28.17 -10.59
N SER A 10 -6.31 27.67 -9.77
CA SER A 10 -5.38 26.62 -10.18
C SER A 10 -6.15 25.29 -10.20
N GLY A 11 -6.65 24.93 -11.39
CA GLY A 11 -7.14 23.58 -11.65
C GLY A 11 -5.98 22.61 -11.64
N ASP A 12 -5.78 21.91 -10.52
CA ASP A 12 -4.87 20.77 -10.43
C ASP A 12 -5.57 19.55 -11.07
N GLY A 13 -5.55 19.52 -12.39
CA GLY A 13 -5.96 18.37 -13.20
C GLY A 13 -4.97 17.23 -12.97
N ARG A 14 -5.13 16.51 -11.85
CA ARG A 14 -4.37 15.29 -11.56
C ARG A 14 -4.81 14.20 -12.53
N SER A 15 -4.17 14.14 -13.69
CA SER A 15 -4.23 12.99 -14.59
C SER A 15 -3.84 11.74 -13.81
N SER A 16 -4.84 10.95 -13.44
CA SER A 16 -4.63 9.64 -12.83
C SER A 16 -4.07 8.72 -13.91
N VAL A 17 -2.75 8.54 -13.91
CA VAL A 17 -2.12 7.44 -14.65
C VAL A 17 -2.56 6.13 -13.99
N ASN A 18 -3.41 5.36 -14.67
CA ASN A 18 -3.76 4.00 -14.25
C ASN A 18 -2.55 3.09 -14.49
N VAL A 19 -1.59 3.13 -13.56
CA VAL A 19 -0.53 2.12 -13.51
C VAL A 19 -1.17 0.84 -12.99
N GLY A 20 -1.21 -0.21 -13.82
CA GLY A 20 -1.66 -1.54 -13.41
C GLY A 20 -0.62 -2.17 -12.50
N ILE A 21 -0.80 -2.02 -11.20
CA ILE A 21 0.10 -2.61 -10.19
C ILE A 21 -0.57 -3.86 -9.62
N GLU A 22 0.14 -4.98 -9.68
CA GLU A 22 -0.39 -6.28 -9.29
C GLU A 22 0.31 -6.81 -8.04
N THR A 23 1.58 -6.44 -7.83
CA THR A 23 2.44 -7.02 -6.80
C THR A 23 2.92 -5.99 -5.76
N ILE A 24 3.26 -6.48 -4.55
CA ILE A 24 3.86 -5.63 -3.50
C ILE A 24 5.20 -5.04 -3.97
N GLY A 25 5.98 -5.81 -4.75
CA GLY A 25 7.27 -5.37 -5.28
C GLY A 25 7.16 -4.14 -6.18
N GLU A 26 6.18 -4.14 -7.09
CA GLU A 26 5.89 -3.00 -7.96
C GLU A 26 5.42 -1.77 -7.15
N ALA A 27 4.50 -1.97 -6.21
CA ALA A 27 4.05 -0.92 -5.31
C ALA A 27 5.23 -0.29 -4.54
N TRP A 28 6.14 -1.12 -4.03
CA TRP A 28 7.33 -0.66 -3.32
C TRP A 28 8.28 0.14 -4.23
N ASN A 29 8.55 -0.34 -5.44
CA ASN A 29 9.42 0.35 -6.40
C ASN A 29 8.86 1.71 -6.83
N LEU A 30 7.53 1.81 -6.89
CA LEU A 30 6.80 3.03 -7.22
C LEU A 30 6.50 3.89 -6.00
N SER A 31 7.07 3.58 -4.83
CA SER A 31 6.90 4.33 -3.58
C SER A 31 5.42 4.53 -3.18
N TRP A 32 4.60 3.50 -3.38
CA TRP A 32 3.19 3.55 -2.98
C TRP A 32 3.06 3.60 -1.46
N GLN A 33 1.95 4.16 -1.01
CA GLN A 33 1.59 4.15 0.40
C GLN A 33 0.48 3.13 0.63
N ILE A 34 0.53 2.49 1.79
CA ILE A 34 -0.42 1.47 2.19
C ILE A 34 -0.92 1.77 3.59
N HIS A 35 -2.23 1.87 3.74
CA HIS A 35 -2.89 2.09 5.02
C HIS A 35 -3.73 0.88 5.37
N ILE A 36 -3.69 0.48 6.63
CA ILE A 36 -4.55 -0.56 7.19
C ILE A 36 -5.56 0.07 8.14
N ARG A 37 -6.79 -0.44 8.10
CA ARG A 37 -7.86 -0.13 9.05
C ARG A 37 -8.47 -1.43 9.58
N CYS A 38 -8.67 -1.51 10.90
CA CYS A 38 -9.44 -2.58 11.52
C CYS A 38 -10.94 -2.42 11.25
N LEU A 39 -11.63 -3.53 10.95
CA LEU A 39 -13.08 -3.57 10.69
C LEU A 39 -13.90 -4.24 11.79
N ASP A 40 -13.25 -4.58 12.91
CA ASP A 40 -13.90 -5.15 14.11
C ASP A 40 -14.92 -4.16 14.71
N ASP A 41 -16.19 -4.49 14.54
CA ASP A 41 -17.34 -3.70 15.01
C ASP A 41 -17.68 -3.96 16.49
N GLY A 42 -16.96 -4.88 17.15
CA GLY A 42 -17.18 -5.22 18.55
C GLY A 42 -18.37 -6.15 18.79
N ARG A 43 -18.99 -6.69 17.74
CA ARG A 43 -20.06 -7.69 17.89
C ARG A 43 -19.47 -9.09 18.05
N GLU A 44 -19.75 -9.72 19.18
CA GLU A 44 -19.39 -11.10 19.47
C GLU A 44 -20.65 -11.86 19.89
N GLY A 45 -21.37 -12.41 18.90
CA GLY A 45 -22.67 -13.01 19.13
C GLY A 45 -23.68 -12.00 19.68
N MET A 46 -24.24 -12.28 20.87
CA MET A 46 -25.16 -11.36 21.57
C MET A 46 -24.45 -10.32 22.43
N LYS A 47 -23.12 -10.43 22.62
CA LYS A 47 -22.34 -9.50 23.44
C LYS A 47 -21.78 -8.39 22.57
N HIS A 48 -21.94 -7.15 23.03
CA HIS A 48 -21.37 -5.98 22.38
C HIS A 48 -20.22 -5.42 23.21
N ARG A 49 -19.02 -5.36 22.62
CA ARG A 49 -17.87 -4.63 23.18
C ARG A 49 -17.60 -3.36 22.37
N LYS A 50 -16.67 -2.53 22.84
CA LYS A 50 -16.22 -1.37 22.08
C LYS A 50 -15.57 -1.81 20.77
N SER A 51 -15.97 -1.20 19.66
CA SER A 51 -15.38 -1.43 18.33
C SER A 51 -13.90 -1.02 18.29
N CYS A 52 -13.13 -1.65 17.41
CA CYS A 52 -11.73 -1.32 17.21
C CYS A 52 -11.57 -0.29 16.09
N ASP A 53 -11.02 0.88 16.43
CA ASP A 53 -10.78 1.99 15.51
C ASP A 53 -9.35 2.07 14.97
N TYR A 54 -8.55 1.01 15.17
CA TYR A 54 -7.13 0.99 14.81
C TYR A 54 -6.91 1.28 13.33
N ARG A 55 -6.04 2.25 13.05
CA ARG A 55 -5.59 2.64 11.70
C ARG A 55 -4.10 2.97 11.74
N THR A 56 -3.36 2.56 10.73
CA THR A 56 -1.93 2.92 10.60
C THR A 56 -1.47 2.84 9.16
N GLU A 57 -0.34 3.46 8.86
CA GLU A 57 0.42 3.24 7.62
C GLU A 57 1.32 2.02 7.82
N LEU A 58 1.40 1.16 6.81
CA LEU A 58 2.33 0.02 6.83
C LEU A 58 3.55 0.33 5.98
N ASP A 59 4.71 -0.12 6.44
CA ASP A 59 5.94 -0.06 5.66
C ASP A 59 5.95 -1.15 4.58
N LEU A 60 5.89 -0.74 3.31
CA LEU A 60 5.97 -1.68 2.17
C LEU A 60 7.28 -2.48 2.17
N LYS A 61 8.40 -1.90 2.64
CA LYS A 61 9.67 -2.62 2.71
C LYS A 61 9.54 -3.84 3.63
N THR A 62 8.94 -3.67 4.80
CA THR A 62 8.64 -4.77 5.74
C THR A 62 7.71 -5.81 5.13
N LEU A 63 6.71 -5.40 4.34
CA LEU A 63 5.84 -6.33 3.63
C LEU A 63 6.60 -7.13 2.56
N VAL A 64 7.47 -6.49 1.79
CA VAL A 64 8.35 -7.18 0.83
C VAL A 64 9.26 -8.19 1.55
N CYS A 65 9.86 -7.80 2.67
CA CYS A 65 10.74 -8.70 3.44
C CYS A 65 10.01 -9.95 3.96
N THR A 66 8.73 -9.83 4.33
CA THR A 66 7.98 -10.92 5.00
C THR A 66 7.09 -11.72 4.06
N ARG A 67 6.67 -11.16 2.92
CA ARG A 67 5.77 -11.80 1.95
C ARG A 67 6.43 -12.12 0.62
N GLY A 68 7.54 -11.45 0.30
CA GLY A 68 8.19 -11.52 -1.01
C GLY A 68 7.71 -10.42 -1.96
N ARG A 69 8.51 -10.14 -3.00
CA ARG A 69 8.20 -9.11 -4.02
C ARG A 69 7.02 -9.50 -4.90
N ASP A 70 6.91 -10.77 -5.26
CA ASP A 70 5.87 -11.29 -6.18
C ASP A 70 4.53 -11.55 -5.49
N PHE A 71 4.41 -11.21 -4.20
CA PHE A 71 3.15 -11.39 -3.49
C PHE A 71 2.09 -10.44 -4.07
N PRO A 72 0.88 -10.94 -4.41
CA PRO A 72 -0.15 -10.13 -5.06
C PRO A 72 -0.80 -9.15 -4.08
N LEU A 73 -0.95 -7.88 -4.49
CA LEU A 73 -1.57 -6.82 -3.69
C LEU A 73 -2.98 -7.18 -3.24
N ALA A 74 -3.75 -7.80 -4.13
CA ALA A 74 -5.14 -8.20 -3.86
C ALA A 74 -5.28 -9.13 -2.64
N ARG A 75 -4.23 -9.88 -2.29
CA ARG A 75 -4.25 -10.86 -1.19
C ARG A 75 -3.60 -10.35 0.09
N VAL A 76 -3.13 -9.10 0.12
CA VAL A 76 -2.45 -8.54 1.29
C VAL A 76 -3.36 -8.55 2.52
N ALA A 77 -4.63 -8.15 2.34
CA ALA A 77 -5.62 -8.12 3.43
C ALA A 77 -5.82 -9.50 4.08
N GLU A 78 -5.78 -10.60 3.31
CA GLU A 78 -5.94 -11.97 3.80
C GLU A 78 -4.84 -12.39 4.79
N ARG A 79 -3.67 -11.76 4.71
CA ARG A 79 -2.47 -12.13 5.48
C ARG A 79 -2.20 -11.21 6.66
N LEU A 80 -3.02 -10.18 6.88
CA LEU A 80 -2.82 -9.19 7.93
C LEU A 80 -3.76 -9.44 9.11
N ARG A 81 -3.36 -8.89 10.27
CA ARG A 81 -4.17 -8.85 11.48
C ARG A 81 -4.04 -7.49 12.13
N CYS A 82 -5.09 -7.05 12.80
CA CYS A 82 -5.02 -5.87 13.65
C CYS A 82 -4.08 -6.16 14.83
N PRO A 83 -2.99 -5.39 15.03
CA PRO A 83 -2.08 -5.59 16.15
C PRO A 83 -2.70 -5.20 17.50
N ARG A 84 -3.79 -4.41 17.50
CA ARG A 84 -4.47 -3.98 18.74
C ARG A 84 -5.45 -5.03 19.28
N CYS A 85 -6.27 -5.64 18.42
CA CYS A 85 -7.31 -6.59 18.86
C CYS A 85 -7.17 -8.01 18.28
N GLY A 86 -6.24 -8.24 17.35
CA GLY A 86 -6.02 -9.55 16.72
C GLY A 86 -7.01 -9.92 15.61
N CYS A 87 -8.01 -9.08 15.33
CA CYS A 87 -9.00 -9.32 14.28
C CYS A 87 -8.35 -9.47 12.90
N ARG A 88 -8.87 -10.41 12.10
CA ARG A 88 -8.45 -10.67 10.72
C ARG A 88 -9.23 -9.85 9.68
N GLN A 89 -10.37 -9.29 10.06
CA GLN A 89 -11.15 -8.41 9.20
C GLN A 89 -10.52 -7.02 9.20
N VAL A 90 -9.70 -6.77 8.19
CA VAL A 90 -9.00 -5.51 7.99
C VAL A 90 -9.23 -5.02 6.56
N SER A 91 -9.37 -3.70 6.42
CA SER A 91 -9.36 -3.02 5.11
C SER A 91 -7.95 -2.51 4.85
N VAL A 92 -7.48 -2.70 3.62
CA VAL A 92 -6.20 -2.20 3.14
C VAL A 92 -6.48 -1.21 2.02
N MET A 93 -5.90 -0.02 2.11
CA MET A 93 -6.02 1.03 1.13
C MET A 93 -4.64 1.33 0.55
N PHE A 94 -4.56 1.40 -0.76
CA PHE A 94 -3.34 1.69 -1.50
C PHE A 94 -3.48 3.06 -2.15
N SER A 95 -2.52 3.95 -1.95
CA SER A 95 -2.51 5.28 -2.55
C SER A 95 -1.20 5.51 -3.31
N PRO A 96 -1.27 6.10 -4.52
CA PRO A 96 -0.07 6.48 -5.26
C PRO A 96 0.68 7.59 -4.50
N PRO A 97 2.01 7.70 -4.68
CA PRO A 97 2.76 8.79 -4.07
C PRO A 97 2.28 10.15 -4.60
N THR A 98 2.23 11.15 -3.72
CA THR A 98 1.85 12.53 -4.04
C THR A 98 2.77 13.17 -5.09
N ASN A 99 4.01 12.69 -5.19
CA ASN A 99 4.99 13.09 -6.17
C ASN A 99 5.41 11.85 -6.98
N LEU A 100 4.98 11.76 -8.24
CA LEU A 100 5.31 10.68 -9.16
C LEU A 100 6.76 10.81 -9.67
N GLN A 101 7.74 11.05 -8.79
CA GLN A 101 9.13 10.74 -9.10
C GLN A 101 9.29 9.22 -9.08
N VAL A 102 8.82 8.61 -10.16
CA VAL A 102 9.01 7.19 -10.44
C VAL A 102 10.51 6.98 -10.61
N ASN A 103 11.15 6.42 -9.60
CA ASN A 103 12.53 5.98 -9.72
C ASN A 103 12.55 4.77 -10.65
N ALA A 104 12.72 4.99 -11.96
CA ALA A 104 12.86 3.92 -12.95
C ALA A 104 14.01 2.94 -12.59
N ALA A 105 15.01 3.39 -11.85
CA ALA A 105 16.09 2.56 -11.30
C ALA A 105 15.63 1.59 -10.18
N ALA A 106 14.51 1.85 -9.50
CA ALA A 106 13.91 0.97 -8.49
C ALA A 106 13.10 -0.17 -9.12
N ALA A 107 12.53 0.06 -10.32
CA ALA A 107 11.89 -0.96 -11.14
C ALA A 107 12.91 -1.96 -11.76
N ARG A 108 14.05 -2.18 -11.10
CA ARG A 108 14.93 -3.29 -11.46
C ARG A 108 14.11 -4.57 -11.36
N PRO A 109 14.01 -5.34 -12.46
CA PRO A 109 13.34 -6.63 -12.44
C PRO A 109 13.94 -7.44 -11.30
N TYR A 110 13.08 -8.11 -10.54
CA TYR A 110 13.52 -9.04 -9.50
C TYR A 110 14.55 -9.97 -10.14
N ARG A 111 15.81 -9.88 -9.68
CA ARG A 111 16.85 -10.81 -10.12
C ARG A 111 16.46 -12.14 -9.48
N ASP A 112 15.94 -13.04 -10.30
CA ASP A 112 15.77 -14.42 -9.92
C ASP A 112 17.16 -15.00 -9.65
N TRP A 113 17.51 -15.15 -8.37
CA TRP A 113 18.79 -15.72 -7.95
C TRP A 113 18.88 -17.21 -8.28
N ARG A 114 17.79 -17.84 -8.74
CA ARG A 114 17.71 -19.27 -9.04
C ARG A 114 18.39 -19.65 -10.35
N TRP A 115 18.73 -18.69 -11.23
CA TRP A 115 19.43 -18.92 -12.50
C TRP A 115 20.97 -18.79 -12.40
N ARG A 116 21.60 -19.37 -11.38
CA ARG A 116 23.07 -19.30 -11.23
C ARG A 116 23.81 -20.63 -11.14
N ASP A 117 23.14 -21.76 -11.40
CA ASP A 117 23.72 -23.09 -11.16
C ASP A 117 23.59 -24.05 -12.36
N GLU A 118 23.73 -23.56 -13.60
CA GLU A 118 23.61 -24.42 -14.79
C GLU A 118 24.82 -24.27 -15.75
N SER A 119 26.04 -24.15 -15.19
CA SER A 119 27.29 -24.08 -15.99
C SER A 119 28.54 -24.67 -15.30
N ASP A 120 28.38 -25.54 -14.29
CA ASP A 120 29.50 -26.20 -13.58
C ASP A 120 29.62 -27.72 -13.92
N GLU A 121 29.27 -28.11 -15.15
CA GLU A 121 29.53 -29.45 -15.71
C GLU A 121 30.40 -29.42 -16.98
#